data_AF-A0A662PXG1-F1
#
_entry.id   AF-A0A662PXG1-F1
#
_cell.length_a   1.000
_cell.length_b   1.000
_cell.length_c   1.000
_cell.angle_alpha   90.00
_cell.angle_beta   90.00
_cell.angle_gamma   90.00
#
_symmetry.space_group_name_H-M   'P 1'
#
loop_
_entity.id
_entity.type
_entity.pdbx_description
1 polymer ?
#
loop_
_entity_poly.entity_id
_entity_poly.type
_entity_poly.pdbx_seq_one_letter_code
_entity_poly.pdbx_strand_id
1 'polypeptide(L)' 'MKIDDVVKILTFLCAGSSILVVFLIFGYTLLEGLPFLAKYGLSFLTGLYWKPYADPPQFGLLPTIIGTLSVSG' A
#
# COMPACT_ATOMS: atom_id res chain seq x y z
N MET A 1 23.65 14.03 -31.06
CA MET A 1 22.99 12.90 -30.36
C MET A 1 21.80 12.49 -31.21
N LYS A 2 21.71 11.23 -31.63
CA LYS A 2 20.58 10.77 -32.46
C LYS A 2 19.35 10.63 -31.56
N ILE A 3 18.16 10.82 -32.13
CA ILE A 3 16.89 10.69 -31.39
C ILE A 3 16.77 9.30 -30.74
N ASP A 4 17.28 8.26 -31.39
CA ASP A 4 17.27 6.88 -30.87
C ASP A 4 18.03 6.74 -29.54
N ASP A 5 19.16 7.44 -29.40
CA ASP A 5 19.95 7.43 -28.16
C ASP A 5 19.18 8.13 -27.02
N VAL A 6 18.48 9.22 -27.33
CA VAL A 6 17.64 9.96 -26.37
C VAL A 6 16.49 9.09 -25.88
N VAL A 7 15.79 8.43 -26.81
CA VAL A 7 14.66 7.54 -26.49
C VAL A 7 15.13 6.37 -25.61
N LYS A 8 16.25 5.74 -25.96
CA LYS A 8 16.81 4.62 -25.18
C LYS A 8 17.13 5.01 -23.74
N ILE A 9 17.73 6.19 -23.53
CA ILE A 9 18.05 6.70 -22.19
C ILE A 9 16.78 7.02 -21.41
N LEU A 10 15.80 7.70 -22.02
CA LEU A 10 14.53 8.04 -21.37
C LEU A 10 13.76 6.80 -20.95
N THR A 11 13.64 5.79 -21.82
CA THR A 11 12.97 4.54 -21.47
C THR A 11 13.69 3.81 -20.35
N PHE A 12 15.03 3.78 -20.35
CA PHE A 12 15.80 3.18 -19.28
C PHE A 12 15.58 3.89 -17.93
N LEU A 13 15.61 5.22 -17.92
CA LEU A 13 15.34 6.03 -16.72
C LEU A 13 13.91 5.85 -16.22
N CYS A 14 12.93 5.77 -17.13
CA CYS A 14 11.53 5.55 -16.80
C CYS A 14 11.28 4.16 -16.19
N ALA A 15 11.85 3.12 -16.79
CA ALA A 15 11.75 1.77 -16.24
C ALA A 15 12.45 1.67 -14.87
N GLY A 16 13.65 2.25 -14.76
CA GLY A 16 14.40 2.30 -13.51
C GLY A 16 13.66 3.07 -12.41
N SER A 17 13.08 4.23 -12.73
CA SER A 17 12.32 5.03 -11.75
C SER A 17 11.03 4.33 -11.32
N SER A 18 10.32 3.67 -12.23
CA SER A 18 9.13 2.89 -11.90
C SER A 18 9.45 1.78 -10.89
N ILE A 19 10.49 0.99 -11.15
CA ILE A 19 10.94 -0.07 -10.25
C ILE A 19 11.35 0.51 -8.89
N LEU A 20 12.13 1.60 -8.90
CA LEU A 20 12.58 2.27 -7.69
C LEU A 20 11.41 2.78 -6.84
N VAL A 21 10.39 3.38 -7.46
CA VAL A 21 9.19 3.85 -6.76
C VAL A 21 8.43 2.68 -6.13
N VAL A 22 8.28 1.55 -6.82
CA VAL A 22 7.64 0.37 -6.24
C VAL A 22 8.38 -0.11 -5.00
N PHE A 23 9.72 -0.19 -5.05
CA PHE A 23 10.52 -0.57 -3.87
C PHE A 23 10.41 0.44 -2.73
N LEU A 24 10.37 1.75 -3.03
CA LEU A 24 10.18 2.78 -2.01
C LEU A 24 8.81 2.69 -1.35
N ILE A 25 7.73 2.53 -2.14
CA ILE A 25 6.36 2.38 -1.60
C ILE A 25 6.30 1.12 -0.73
N PHE A 26 6.81 -0.01 -1.23
CA PHE A 26 6.82 -1.26 -0.48
C PHE A 26 7.61 -1.13 0.83
N GLY A 27 8.80 -0.53 0.78
CA GLY A 27 9.61 -0.26 1.96
C GLY A 27 8.89 0.64 2.97
N TYR A 28 8.28 1.73 2.52
CA TYR A 28 7.49 2.62 3.37
C TYR A 28 6.29 1.92 4.00
N THR A 29 5.55 1.13 3.22
CA THR A 29 4.41 0.33 3.72
C THR A 29 4.84 -0.67 4.79
N LEU A 30 6.02 -1.30 4.66
CA LEU A 30 6.53 -2.20 5.69
C LEU A 30 6.95 -1.43 6.96
N LEU A 31 7.65 -0.30 6.79
CA LEU A 31 8.12 0.52 7.91
C LEU A 31 6.97 1.09 8.75
N GLU A 32 5.86 1.49 8.13
CA GLU A 32 4.66 1.98 8.82
C GLU A 32 3.71 0.83 9.24
N GLY A 33 3.67 -0.24 8.46
CA GLY A 33 2.79 -1.39 8.70
C GLY A 33 3.24 -2.27 9.87
N LEU A 34 4.55 -2.49 10.04
CA LEU A 34 5.09 -3.26 11.17
C LEU A 34 4.76 -2.67 12.55
N PRO A 35 4.99 -1.37 12.84
CA PRO A 35 4.62 -0.78 14.13
C PRO A 35 3.10 -0.75 14.33
N PHE A 36 2.31 -0.61 13.25
CA PHE A 36 0.85 -0.75 13.32
C PHE A 36 0.44 -2.16 13.77
N LEU A 37 1.01 -3.21 13.16
CA LEU A 37 0.76 -4.60 13.54
C LEU A 37 1.23 -4.90 14.96
N ALA A 38 2.34 -4.32 15.40
CA ALA A 38 2.82 -4.47 16.77
C ALA A 38 1.86 -3.82 17.79
N LYS A 39 1.24 -2.68 17.44
CA LYS A 39 0.33 -1.95 18.33
C LYS A 39 -1.08 -2.55 18.39
N TYR A 40 -1.64 -2.94 17.25
CA TYR A 40 -3.04 -3.38 17.15
C TYR A 40 -3.19 -4.91 16.95
N GLY A 41 -2.09 -5.62 16.70
CA GLY A 41 -2.08 -7.06 16.48
C GLY A 41 -2.91 -7.47 15.26
N LEU A 42 -3.36 -8.73 15.24
CA LEU A 42 -4.27 -9.26 14.22
C LEU A 42 -5.75 -8.95 14.51
N SER A 43 -6.05 -8.26 15.61
CA SER A 43 -7.43 -7.94 16.03
C SER A 43 -8.17 -7.05 15.02
N PHE A 44 -7.42 -6.28 14.22
CA PHE A 44 -7.94 -5.40 13.18
C PHE A 44 -8.72 -6.17 12.09
N LEU A 45 -8.38 -7.45 11.85
CA LEU A 45 -9.03 -8.30 10.85
C LEU A 45 -10.50 -8.58 11.18
N THR A 46 -10.83 -8.70 12.47
CA THR A 46 -12.20 -8.96 12.95
C THR A 46 -12.94 -7.68 13.34
N GLY A 47 -12.28 -6.53 13.28
CA GLY A 47 -12.89 -5.25 13.65
C GLY A 47 -13.94 -4.80 12.64
N LEU A 48 -15.03 -4.21 13.14
CA LEU A 48 -16.18 -3.78 12.34
C LEU A 48 -16.16 -2.31 11.89
N TYR A 49 -15.29 -1.49 12.46
CA TYR A 49 -15.30 -0.05 12.22
C TYR A 49 -13.93 0.44 11.81
N TRP A 50 -13.86 1.10 10.66
CA TRP A 50 -12.68 1.83 10.20
C TRP A 50 -12.83 3.31 10.56
N LYS A 51 -12.32 3.71 11.74
CA LYS A 51 -12.33 5.08 12.26
C LYS A 51 -10.96 5.48 12.83
N PRO A 52 -9.98 5.81 11.98
CA PRO A 52 -8.62 6.17 12.39
C PRO A 52 -8.54 7.43 13.26
N TYR A 53 -9.50 8.35 13.11
CA TYR A 53 -9.52 9.66 13.79
C TYR A 53 -10.43 9.69 15.03
N ALA A 54 -11.04 8.56 15.41
CA ALA A 54 -11.82 8.46 16.64
C ALA A 54 -10.91 8.40 17.88
N ASP A 55 -11.48 8.70 19.05
CA ASP A 55 -10.80 8.52 20.33
C ASP A 55 -11.59 7.52 21.19
N PRO A 56 -11.14 6.25 21.33
CA PRO A 56 -9.90 5.67 20.80
C PRO A 56 -9.99 5.30 19.30
N PRO A 57 -8.85 5.27 18.57
CA PRO A 57 -8.83 4.97 17.15
C PRO A 57 -9.17 3.49 16.87
N GLN A 58 -9.99 3.26 15.84
CA GLN A 58 -10.50 1.94 15.47
C GLN A 58 -10.08 1.58 14.04
N PHE A 59 -9.47 0.41 13.87
CA PHE A 59 -9.03 -0.10 12.57
C PHE A 59 -9.66 -1.46 12.33
N GLY A 60 -10.88 -1.49 11.81
CA GLY A 60 -11.60 -2.71 11.49
C GLY A 60 -11.63 -2.99 9.99
N LEU A 61 -11.12 -4.15 9.57
CA LEU A 61 -11.04 -4.56 8.15
C LEU A 61 -12.17 -5.52 7.74
N LEU A 62 -12.89 -6.12 8.69
CA LEU A 62 -13.89 -7.17 8.40
C LEU A 62 -14.97 -6.74 7.41
N PRO A 63 -15.63 -5.56 7.55
CA PRO A 63 -16.65 -5.13 6.59
C PRO A 63 -16.07 -4.91 5.20
N THR A 64 -14.81 -4.47 5.11
CA THR A 64 -14.12 -4.25 3.85
C THR A 64 -13.89 -5.58 3.13
N ILE A 65 -13.45 -6.61 3.84
CA ILE A 65 -13.26 -7.97 3.28
C ILE A 65 -14.59 -8.54 2.80
N ILE A 66 -15.64 -8.45 3.63
CA ILE A 66 -16.97 -8.96 3.26
C ILE A 66 -17.53 -8.17 2.07
N GLY A 67 -17.33 -6.86 2.03
CA GLY A 67 -17.75 -5.99 0.94
C GLY A 67 -17.10 -6.37 -0.39
N THR A 68 -15.78 -6.58 -0.41
CA THR A 68 -15.08 -7.02 -1.63
C THR A 68 -15.51 -8.42 -2.06
N LEU A 69 -15.70 -9.37 -1.14
CA LEU A 69 -16.20 -10.70 -1.47
C LEU A 69 -17.63 -10.67 -2.01
N SER A 70 -18.48 -9.81 -1.47
CA SER A 70 -19.89 -9.71 -1.88
C SER A 70 -20.07 -9.17 -3.30
N VAL A 71 -19.17 -8.29 -3.76
CA VAL A 71 -19.23 -7.71 -5.12
C VAL A 71 -18.44 -8.53 -6.15
N SER A 72 -17.39 -9.22 -5.70
CA SER A 72 -16.49 -9.98 -6.59
C SER A 72 -16.89 -11.45 -6.74
N GLY A 73 -17.83 -11.93 -5.92
CA GLY A 73 -18.37 -13.29 -5.95
C GLY A 73 -19.51 -13.46 -6.95
#